data_AF-A0A3A4B3T9-F1
#
_entry.id   AF-A0A3A4B3T9-F1
#
_cell.length_a   1.000
_cell.length_b   1.000
_cell.length_c   1.000
_cell.angle_alpha   90.00
_cell.angle_beta   90.00
_cell.angle_gamma   90.00
#
_symmetry.space_group_name_H-M   'P 1'
#
loop_
_entity.id
_entity.type
_entity.pdbx_description
1 polymer ?
#
loop_
_entity_poly.entity_id
_entity_poly.type
_entity_poly.pdbx_seq_one_letter_code
_entity_poly.pdbx_strand_id
1 'polypeptide(L)'
;MSTRIPCFGCGARFAAEEYFGSCHDYDRGRDCLAWTCPRCGNRDDLRILPDGIGYGHPRGQAFAVQDTYPVPGLRRLRHDLRLEIVLDRRLWEVPATRAPRDLLTVPPA
;
A
#
# COMPACT_ATOMS: atom_id res chain seq x y z
N MET A 1 7.56 -4.84 -21.39
CA MET A 1 8.54 -5.13 -20.32
C MET A 1 7.81 -5.00 -19.00
N SER A 2 7.77 -6.05 -18.18
CA SER A 2 7.11 -5.99 -16.87
C SER A 2 8.00 -5.26 -15.88
N THR A 3 7.53 -4.13 -15.34
CA THR A 3 8.24 -3.35 -14.32
C THR A 3 8.50 -4.20 -13.07
N ARG A 4 9.75 -4.24 -12.60
CA ARG A 4 10.13 -4.92 -11.36
C ARG A 4 10.30 -3.96 -10.20
N ILE A 5 9.44 -4.09 -9.20
CA ILE A 5 9.29 -3.16 -8.08
C ILE A 5 10.29 -3.52 -6.97
N PRO A 6 11.12 -2.58 -6.50
CA PRO A 6 12.13 -2.86 -5.49
C PRO A 6 11.56 -2.86 -4.07
N CYS A 7 12.15 -3.67 -3.19
CA CYS A 7 12.12 -3.44 -1.75
C CYS A 7 13.25 -2.46 -1.38
N PHE A 8 12.93 -1.36 -0.71
CA PHE A 8 13.95 -0.42 -0.25
C PHE A 8 14.77 -0.93 0.95
N GLY A 9 14.25 -1.90 1.72
CA GLY A 9 14.98 -2.51 2.83
C GLY A 9 16.08 -3.49 2.42
N CYS A 10 15.87 -4.30 1.38
CA CYS A 10 16.83 -5.36 0.97
C CYS A 10 17.27 -5.33 -0.49
N GLY A 11 16.75 -4.40 -1.31
CA GLY A 11 17.09 -4.29 -2.72
C GLY A 11 16.53 -5.38 -3.64
N ALA A 12 15.84 -6.39 -3.09
CA ALA A 12 15.17 -7.41 -3.89
C ALA A 12 14.11 -6.78 -4.81
N ARG A 13 13.95 -7.33 -6.01
CA ARG A 13 12.99 -6.82 -7.00
C ARG A 13 11.94 -7.86 -7.31
N PHE A 14 10.68 -7.45 -7.22
CA PHE A 14 9.52 -8.32 -7.31
C PHE A 14 8.76 -8.07 -8.60
N ALA A 15 8.13 -9.12 -9.13
CA ALA A 15 7.10 -8.96 -10.15
C ALA A 15 5.86 -8.31 -9.53
N ALA A 16 5.00 -7.69 -10.35
CA ALA A 16 3.78 -7.03 -9.87
C ALA A 16 2.88 -8.00 -9.10
N GLU A 17 2.81 -9.25 -9.53
CA GLU A 17 2.01 -10.31 -8.93
C GLU A 17 2.41 -10.59 -7.48
N GLU A 18 3.71 -10.71 -7.23
CA GLU A 18 4.25 -10.99 -5.90
C GLU A 18 4.23 -9.73 -5.03
N TYR A 19 4.53 -8.58 -5.63
CA TYR A 19 4.52 -7.30 -4.92
C TYR A 19 3.11 -6.95 -4.44
N PHE A 20 2.15 -6.81 -5.36
CA PHE A 20 0.77 -6.43 -5.01
C PHE A 20 0.01 -7.54 -4.30
N GLY A 21 0.38 -8.82 -4.50
CA GLY A 21 -0.16 -9.94 -3.72
C GLY A 21 0.22 -9.91 -2.23
N SER A 22 1.25 -9.13 -1.87
CA SER A 22 1.71 -8.95 -0.48
C SER A 22 1.20 -7.64 0.15
N CYS A 23 0.36 -6.90 -0.56
CA CYS A 23 -0.32 -5.72 -0.04
C CYS A 23 -1.46 -6.12 0.92
N HIS A 24 -1.58 -5.40 2.03
CA HIS A 24 -2.53 -5.68 3.10
C HIS A 24 -2.84 -4.40 3.87
N ASP A 25 -3.68 -4.50 4.90
CA ASP A 25 -4.04 -3.42 5.82
C ASP A 25 -4.41 -2.09 5.13
N TYR A 26 -5.36 -2.08 4.19
CA TYR A 26 -5.77 -0.81 3.57
C TYR A 26 -6.40 0.12 4.63
N ASP A 27 -5.77 1.26 4.89
CA ASP A 27 -6.29 2.36 5.71
C ASP A 27 -7.06 3.31 4.79
N ARG A 28 -8.39 3.18 4.82
CA ARG A 28 -9.28 4.02 4.03
C ARG A 28 -9.21 5.51 4.42
N GLY A 29 -9.04 5.80 5.70
CA GLY A 29 -9.02 7.17 6.22
C GLY A 29 -7.82 7.95 5.70
N ARG A 30 -6.65 7.30 5.68
CA ARG A 30 -5.40 7.89 5.19
C ARG A 30 -5.13 7.65 3.71
N ASP A 31 -5.90 6.76 3.09
CA ASP A 31 -5.76 6.35 1.71
C ASP A 31 -4.36 5.81 1.40
N CYS A 32 -3.90 4.89 2.25
CA CYS A 32 -2.64 4.14 2.12
C CYS A 32 -2.86 2.69 2.55
N LEU A 33 -1.95 1.80 2.19
CA LEU A 33 -1.97 0.40 2.53
C LEU A 33 -0.57 -0.06 2.94
N ALA A 34 -0.48 -1.15 3.67
CA ALA A 34 0.79 -1.74 4.06
C ALA A 34 1.27 -2.75 3.00
N TRP A 35 2.57 -2.84 2.84
CA TRP A 35 3.23 -3.91 2.10
C TRP A 35 4.37 -4.45 2.94
N THR A 36 4.45 -5.79 3.04
CA THR A 36 5.54 -6.46 3.74
C THR A 36 6.34 -7.25 2.74
N CYS A 37 7.64 -6.95 2.65
CA CYS A 37 8.57 -7.64 1.79
C CYS A 37 8.59 -9.15 2.11
N PRO A 38 8.20 -10.02 1.16
CA PRO A 38 8.21 -11.48 1.38
C PRO A 38 9.60 -12.05 1.67
N ARG A 39 10.66 -11.32 1.29
CA ARG A 39 12.04 -11.77 1.43
C ARG A 39 12.69 -11.37 2.75
N CYS A 40 12.49 -10.13 3.22
CA CYS A 40 13.21 -9.60 4.38
C CYS A 40 12.31 -9.09 5.51
N GLY A 41 10.98 -9.10 5.33
CA GLY A 41 10.04 -8.61 6.33
C GLY A 41 9.96 -7.09 6.48
N ASN A 42 10.68 -6.31 5.65
CA ASN A 42 10.53 -4.85 5.64
C ASN A 42 9.07 -4.48 5.39
N ARG A 43 8.49 -3.66 6.26
CA ARG A 43 7.13 -3.14 6.11
C ARG A 43 7.20 -1.70 5.65
N ASP A 44 6.58 -1.41 4.52
CA ASP A 44 6.39 -0.05 4.00
C ASP A 44 4.90 0.27 3.95
N ASP A 45 4.55 1.51 4.29
CA ASP A 45 3.23 2.06 3.97
C ASP A 45 3.32 2.75 2.60
N LEU A 46 2.30 2.53 1.77
CA LEU A 46 2.29 3.02 0.39
C LEU A 46 0.91 3.46 -0.08
N ARG A 47 0.91 4.36 -1.06
CA ARG A 47 -0.28 4.82 -1.77
C ARG A 47 -0.15 4.43 -3.24
N ILE A 48 -1.19 3.82 -3.78
CA ILE A 48 -1.27 3.59 -5.23
C ILE A 48 -1.62 4.93 -5.90
N LEU A 49 -0.83 5.31 -6.90
CA LEU A 49 -1.00 6.51 -7.71
C LEU A 49 -1.29 6.08 -9.16
N PRO A 50 -1.84 6.98 -10.01
CA PRO A 50 -1.83 6.75 -11.44
C PRO A 50 -0.40 6.51 -11.93
N ASP A 51 -0.17 5.39 -12.63
CA ASP A 51 1.12 5.01 -13.20
C ASP A 51 2.28 4.89 -12.20
N GLY A 52 2.02 4.69 -10.90
CA GLY A 52 3.08 4.57 -9.91
C GLY A 52 2.69 4.23 -8.48
N ILE A 53 3.70 3.97 -7.67
CA ILE A 53 3.60 3.69 -6.23
C ILE A 53 4.22 4.87 -5.49
N GLY A 54 3.47 5.48 -4.56
CA GLY A 54 3.98 6.48 -3.64
C GLY A 54 4.37 5.84 -2.31
N TYR A 55 5.64 5.95 -1.93
CA TYR A 55 6.16 5.57 -0.62
C TYR A 55 6.14 6.79 0.30
N GLY A 56 5.90 6.58 1.58
CA GLY A 56 5.80 7.68 2.52
C GLY A 56 5.43 7.22 3.91
N HIS A 57 4.89 8.14 4.69
CA HIS A 57 4.52 7.88 6.07
C HIS A 57 3.20 8.59 6.43
N PRO A 58 2.46 8.09 7.42
CA PRO A 58 1.35 8.82 8.01
C PRO A 58 1.83 10.15 8.61
N ARG A 59 1.18 11.26 8.21
CA ARG A 59 1.40 12.60 8.76
C ARG A 59 0.07 13.15 9.28
N GLY A 60 -0.20 12.91 10.56
CA GLY A 60 -1.49 13.23 11.18
C GLY A 60 -2.63 12.39 10.60
N GLN A 61 -3.63 13.05 10.02
CA GLN A 61 -4.80 12.40 9.42
C GLN A 61 -4.60 11.99 7.95
N ALA A 62 -3.48 12.36 7.32
CA ALA A 62 -3.21 12.08 5.91
C ALA A 62 -1.95 11.25 5.71
N PHE A 63 -1.87 10.51 4.61
CA PHE A 63 -0.62 9.91 4.14
C PHE A 63 0.16 10.90 3.26
N ALA A 64 1.41 11.15 3.62
CA ALA A 64 2.31 12.05 2.89
C ALA A 64 3.29 11.22 2.06
N VAL A 65 3.15 11.29 0.73
CA VAL A 65 4.08 10.65 -0.21
C VAL A 65 5.39 11.44 -0.24
N GLN A 66 6.52 10.72 -0.14
CA GLN A 66 7.87 11.28 -0.18
C GLN A 66 8.65 10.86 -1.41
N ASP A 67 8.47 9.60 -1.84
CA ASP A 67 9.15 9.05 -3.01
C ASP A 67 8.13 8.31 -3.88
N THR A 68 8.39 8.24 -5.18
CA THR A 68 7.53 7.60 -6.15
C THR A 68 8.32 6.63 -7.02
N TYR A 69 7.78 5.43 -7.19
CA TYR A 69 8.31 4.45 -8.12
C TYR A 69 7.36 4.27 -9.31
N PRO A 70 7.81 4.49 -10.56
CA PRO A 70 6.95 4.41 -11.72
C PRO A 70 6.53 2.96 -12.00
N VAL A 71 5.24 2.76 -12.25
CA VAL A 71 4.63 1.50 -12.68
C VAL A 71 3.57 1.83 -13.74
N PRO A 72 3.96 1.96 -15.02
CA PRO A 72 3.04 2.37 -16.08
C PRO A 72 1.84 1.43 -16.20
N GLY A 73 0.65 2.01 -16.38
CA GLY A 73 -0.63 1.30 -16.47
C GLY A 73 -1.27 1.00 -15.11
N LEU A 74 -0.60 1.30 -14.00
CA LEU A 74 -1.11 1.07 -12.65
C LEU A 74 -2.27 2.00 -12.35
N ARG A 75 -3.36 1.42 -11.85
CA ARG A 75 -4.59 2.11 -11.48
C ARG A 75 -5.08 1.59 -10.14
N ARG A 76 -5.99 2.36 -9.56
CA ARG A 76 -6.71 1.96 -8.35
C ARG A 76 -8.18 2.32 -8.43
N LEU A 77 -9.00 1.54 -7.75
CA LEU A 77 -10.41 1.82 -7.52
C LEU A 77 -10.67 1.71 -6.02
N ARG A 78 -11.19 2.79 -5.44
CA ARG A 78 -11.53 2.82 -4.01
C ARG A 78 -12.96 2.37 -3.84
N HIS A 79 -13.16 1.41 -2.94
CA HIS A 79 -14.48 0.97 -2.48
C HIS A 79 -14.60 1.20 -0.98
N ASP A 80 -15.81 1.00 -0.44
CA ASP A 80 -16.06 1.25 0.98
C ASP A 80 -15.28 0.30 1.89
N LEU A 81 -15.13 -0.96 1.48
CA LEU A 81 -14.53 -2.02 2.28
C LEU A 81 -13.23 -2.59 1.69
N ARG A 82 -12.73 -2.05 0.58
CA ARG A 82 -11.50 -2.51 -0.08
C ARG A 82 -10.90 -1.45 -0.99
N LEU A 83 -9.63 -1.64 -1.32
CA LEU A 83 -8.96 -1.02 -2.45
C LEU A 83 -8.73 -2.08 -3.52
N GLU A 84 -9.10 -1.79 -4.75
CA GLU A 84 -8.69 -2.58 -5.91
C GLU A 84 -7.46 -1.92 -6.55
N ILE A 85 -6.43 -2.72 -6.79
CA ILE A 85 -5.22 -2.36 -7.53
C ILE A 85 -5.31 -3.05 -8.89
N VAL A 86 -5.15 -2.30 -9.97
CA VAL A 86 -5.29 -2.83 -11.33
C VAL A 86 -4.03 -2.52 -12.12
N LEU A 87 -3.47 -3.54 -12.77
CA LEU A 87 -2.35 -3.40 -13.70
C LEU A 87 -2.55 -4.38 -14.86
N ASP A 88 -2.52 -3.86 -16.08
CA ASP A 88 -2.85 -4.59 -17.31
C ASP A 88 -4.21 -5.31 -17.21
N ARG A 89 -4.21 -6.65 -17.15
CA ARG A 89 -5.41 -7.50 -17.02
C ARG A 89 -5.55 -8.14 -15.64
N ARG A 90 -4.77 -7.66 -14.66
CA ARG A 90 -4.74 -8.22 -13.31
C ARG A 90 -5.36 -7.23 -12.33
N LEU A 91 -6.00 -7.81 -11.32
CA LEU A 91 -6.67 -7.11 -10.24
C LEU A 91 -6.26 -7.76 -8.92
N TRP A 92 -5.91 -6.94 -7.94
CA TRP A 92 -5.68 -7.34 -6.56
C TRP A 92 -6.61 -6.56 -5.65
N GLU A 93 -7.31 -7.26 -4.77
CA GLU A 93 -8.16 -6.63 -3.75
C GLU A 93 -7.43 -6.59 -2.43
N VAL A 94 -7.34 -5.40 -1.84
CA VAL A 94 -6.77 -5.19 -0.51
C VAL A 94 -7.93 -4.79 0.42
N PRO A 95 -8.37 -5.68 1.33
CA PRO A 95 -9.43 -5.36 2.26
C PRO A 95 -9.09 -4.13 3.12
N ALA A 96 -10.08 -3.27 3.32
CA ALA A 96 -9.96 -2.19 4.27
C ALA A 96 -9.87 -2.76 5.68
N THR A 97 -8.93 -2.27 6.47
CA THR A 97 -8.99 -2.45 7.91
C THR A 97 -10.24 -1.72 8.41
N ARG A 98 -11.15 -2.43 9.07
CA ARG A 98 -12.21 -1.80 9.85
C ARG A 98 -11.51 -1.00 10.95
N ALA A 99 -11.33 0.31 10.79
CA ALA A 99 -10.90 1.17 11.88
C ALA A 99 -12.12 1.90 12.45
N PRO A 100 -12.15 2.09 13.78
CA PRO A 100 -11.45 3.26 14.29
C PRO A 100 -10.47 2.92 15.42
N ARG A 101 -9.26 3.49 15.35
CA ARG A 101 -8.35 3.63 16.49
C ARG A 101 -8.74 4.80 17.41
N ASP A 102 -10.02 4.93 17.73
CA ASP A 102 -10.52 5.84 18.78
C ASP A 102 -10.86 5.10 20.09
N LEU A 103 -10.53 3.81 20.22
CA LEU A 103 -10.78 3.04 21.43
C LEU A 103 -9.55 2.23 21.82
N LEU A 104 -8.50 2.88 22.35
CA LEU A 104 -7.54 2.23 23.27
C LEU A 104 -6.75 3.25 24.13
N THR A 105 -7.37 4.39 24.49
CA THR A 105 -6.90 5.21 25.62
C THR A 105 -8.03 5.30 26.64
N VAL A 106 -8.12 4.31 27.51
CA VAL A 106 -8.81 4.48 28.79
C VAL A 106 -7.88 5.35 29.65
N PRO A 107 -8.27 6.55 30.11
CA PRO A 107 -7.46 7.26 31.09
C PRO A 107 -7.45 6.44 32.40
N PRO A 108 -6.31 6.29 33.08
CA PRO A 108 -6.30 5.70 34.41
C PRO A 108 -7.15 6.54 35.37
N ALA A 109 -7.88 5.85 36.24
CA ALA A 109 -8.70 6.42 37.31
C ALA A 109 -7.86 7.15 38.37
#